data_AF-A0A087U8R4-F1
#
_entry.id   AF-A0A087U8R4-F1
#
_cell.length_a   1.000
_cell.length_b   1.000
_cell.length_c   1.000
_cell.angle_alpha   90.00
_cell.angle_beta   90.00
_cell.angle_gamma   90.00
#
_symmetry.space_group_name_H-M   'P 1'
#
loop_
_entity.id
_entity.type
_entity.pdbx_description
1 polymer ?
#
loop_
_entity_poly.entity_id
_entity_poly.type
_entity_poly.pdbx_seq_one_letter_code
_entity_poly.pdbx_strand_id
1 'polypeptide(L)' 'MSKHSQAKKLINLMTEFATVKADDRFTVSEIRHLAEKSKINTGSLQSIIEALNDQGFLIKKGRQLYQIQT' A
#
# COMPACT_ATOMS: atom_id res chain seq x y z
N MET A 1 -14.51 -1.83 -9.26
CA MET A 1 -13.18 -1.17 -9.21
C MET A 1 -12.18 -2.09 -9.85
N SER A 2 -11.37 -1.60 -10.81
CA SER A 2 -10.27 -2.38 -11.37
C SER A 2 -9.11 -2.44 -10.38
N LYS A 3 -8.21 -3.43 -10.54
CA LYS A 3 -7.00 -3.54 -9.68
C LYS A 3 -6.19 -2.23 -9.69
N HIS A 4 -6.10 -1.57 -10.84
CA HIS A 4 -5.42 -0.28 -10.99
C HIS A 4 -6.09 0.83 -10.15
N SER A 5 -7.43 0.93 -10.14
CA SER A 5 -8.10 1.96 -9.35
C SER A 5 -7.92 1.72 -7.85
N GLN A 6 -7.90 0.46 -7.42
CA GLN A 6 -7.63 0.08 -6.03
C GLN A 6 -6.18 0.39 -5.63
N ALA A 7 -5.22 0.07 -6.49
CA ALA A 7 -3.80 0.36 -6.27
C ALA A 7 -3.54 1.86 -6.10
N LYS A 8 -4.07 2.69 -7.01
CA LYS A 8 -3.97 4.15 -6.91
C LYS A 8 -4.60 4.70 -5.63
N LYS A 9 -5.78 4.19 -5.26
CA LYS A 9 -6.45 4.59 -4.01
C LYS A 9 -5.61 4.20 -2.78
N LEU A 10 -5.04 3.00 -2.77
CA LEU A 10 -4.17 2.52 -1.70
C LEU A 10 -2.94 3.42 -1.55
N ILE A 11 -2.25 3.75 -2.65
CA ILE A 11 -1.08 4.64 -2.61
C ILE A 11 -1.41 6.02 -2.09
N ASN A 12 -2.50 6.63 -2.58
CA ASN A 12 -2.89 7.96 -2.09
C ASN A 12 -3.14 7.94 -0.58
N LEU A 13 -3.86 6.93 -0.08
CA LEU A 13 -4.11 6.77 1.36
C LEU A 13 -2.83 6.53 2.15
N MET A 14 -1.96 5.65 1.67
CA MET A 14 -0.69 5.39 2.34
C MET A 14 0.20 6.64 2.34
N THR A 15 0.18 7.45 1.27
CA THR A 15 0.95 8.70 1.16
C THR A 15 0.41 9.79 2.10
N GLU A 16 -0.91 9.95 2.18
CA GLU A 16 -1.55 10.82 3.16
C GLU A 16 -1.19 10.40 4.59
N PHE A 17 -1.25 9.09 4.87
CA PHE A 17 -0.89 8.55 6.18
C PHE A 17 0.61 8.72 6.49
N ALA A 18 1.48 8.58 5.48
CA ALA A 18 2.92 8.80 5.61
C ALA A 18 3.24 10.24 5.95
N THR A 19 2.53 11.18 5.32
CA THR A 19 2.67 12.62 5.58
C THR A 19 2.26 12.96 7.02
N VAL A 20 1.13 12.40 7.49
CA VAL A 20 0.64 12.63 8.87
C VAL A 20 1.55 11.97 9.91
N LYS A 21 2.06 10.77 9.63
CA LYS A 21 2.92 10.00 10.55
C LYS A 21 4.39 10.45 10.49
N ALA A 22 4.78 11.24 9.47
CA ALA A 22 6.16 11.52 9.10
C ALA A 22 7.02 10.24 8.94
N ASP A 23 6.40 9.16 8.46
CA ASP A 23 7.02 7.84 8.25
C ASP A 23 6.48 7.23 6.96
N ASP A 24 7.37 6.94 6.02
CA ASP A 24 7.06 6.39 4.70
C ASP A 24 7.10 4.85 4.68
N ARG A 25 7.31 4.22 5.84
CA ARG A 25 7.36 2.76 6.02
C ARG A 25 6.04 2.24 6.57
N PHE A 26 5.56 1.19 5.93
CA PHE A 26 4.33 0.51 6.24
C PHE A 26 4.56 -0.98 6.36
N THR A 27 4.04 -1.55 7.43
CA THR A 27 3.97 -2.99 7.61
C THR A 27 2.83 -3.58 6.77
N VAL A 28 2.92 -4.87 6.41
CA VAL A 28 1.84 -5.57 5.69
C VAL A 28 0.52 -5.51 6.45
N SER A 29 0.57 -5.55 7.78
CA SER A 29 -0.60 -5.38 8.64
C SER A 29 -1.19 -3.98 8.56
N GLU A 30 -0.37 -2.92 8.57
CA GLU A 30 -0.86 -1.55 8.36
C GLU A 30 -1.49 -1.36 6.98
N ILE A 31 -0.86 -1.90 5.92
CA ILE A 31 -1.40 -1.85 4.55
C ILE A 31 -2.75 -2.58 4.49
N ARG A 32 -2.86 -3.74 5.14
CA ARG A 32 -4.13 -4.50 5.23
C ARG A 32 -5.20 -3.70 5.97
N HIS A 33 -4.85 -3.08 7.08
CA HIS A 33 -5.79 -2.27 7.86
C HIS A 33 -6.28 -1.05 7.07
N LEU A 34 -5.38 -0.36 6.35
CA LEU A 34 -5.74 0.76 5.44
C LEU A 34 -6.63 0.30 4.29
N ALA A 35 -6.34 -0.87 3.72
CA ALA A 35 -7.14 -1.47 2.65
C ALA A 35 -8.57 -1.81 3.13
N GLU A 36 -8.70 -2.44 4.30
CA GLU A 36 -9.99 -2.77 4.92
C GLU A 36 -10.81 -1.51 5.20
N LYS A 37 -10.19 -0.49 5.80
CA LYS A 37 -10.83 0.83 6.04
C LYS A 37 -11.34 1.48 4.75
N SER A 38 -10.71 1.16 3.63
CA SER A 38 -10.97 1.79 2.32
C SER A 38 -11.88 0.97 1.41
N LYS A 39 -12.43 -0.14 1.93
CA LYS A 39 -13.23 -1.14 1.19
C LYS A 39 -12.49 -1.73 -0.01
N ILE A 40 -11.16 -1.83 0.09
CA ILE A 40 -10.34 -2.55 -0.90
C ILE A 40 -10.44 -4.04 -0.58
N ASN A 41 -10.68 -4.86 -1.60
CA ASN A 41 -10.81 -6.29 -1.42
C ASN A 41 -9.45 -6.89 -0.98
N THR A 42 -9.40 -7.42 0.24
CA THR A 42 -8.20 -8.03 0.82
C THR A 42 -7.75 -9.29 0.08
N GLY A 43 -8.64 -9.95 -0.65
CA GLY A 43 -8.32 -11.10 -1.50
C GLY A 43 -7.39 -10.76 -2.67
N SER A 44 -7.42 -9.51 -3.16
CA SER A 44 -6.51 -9.02 -4.21
C SER A 44 -5.39 -8.13 -3.70
N LEU A 45 -5.35 -7.85 -2.39
CA LEU A 45 -4.38 -6.90 -1.80
C LEU A 45 -2.93 -7.32 -2.04
N GLN A 46 -2.62 -8.61 -1.85
CA GLN A 46 -1.27 -9.13 -2.07
C GLN A 46 -0.80 -8.88 -3.51
N SER A 47 -1.66 -9.19 -4.49
CA SER A 47 -1.36 -8.94 -5.91
C SER A 47 -1.24 -7.46 -6.25
N ILE A 48 -1.92 -6.58 -5.51
CA ILE A 48 -1.81 -5.12 -5.67
C ILE A 48 -0.48 -4.64 -5.09
N ILE A 49 -0.10 -5.10 -3.91
CA ILE A 49 1.19 -4.75 -3.28
C ILE A 49 2.35 -5.20 -4.16
N GLU A 50 2.28 -6.41 -4.70
CA GLU A 50 3.29 -6.94 -5.63
C GLU A 50 3.36 -6.10 -6.91
N ALA A 51 2.22 -5.78 -7.53
CA ALA A 51 2.20 -4.92 -8.71
C ALA A 51 2.75 -3.52 -8.42
N LEU A 52 2.48 -2.95 -7.25
CA LEU A 52 3.03 -1.66 -6.81
C LEU A 52 4.54 -1.74 -6.54
N ASN A 53 5.02 -2.88 -6.06
CA ASN A 53 6.43 -3.14 -5.87
C ASN A 53 7.17 -3.29 -7.20
N ASP A 54 6.58 -4.01 -8.15
CA ASP A 54 7.15 -4.19 -9.50
C ASP A 54 7.17 -2.87 -10.28
N GLN A 55 6.21 -1.99 -10.04
CA GLN A 55 6.16 -0.64 -10.62
C GLN A 55 7.09 0.37 -9.91
N GLY A 56 7.71 -0.02 -8.79
CA GLY A 56 8.64 0.83 -8.04
C GLY A 56 7.99 1.85 -7.11
N PHE A 57 6.67 1.84 -6.96
CA PHE A 57 5.97 2.72 -6.00
C PHE A 57 6.09 2.24 -4.55
N LEU A 58 6.21 0.94 -4.35
CA LEU A 58 6.55 0.35 -3.06
C LEU A 58 7.91 -0.33 -3.17
N ILE A 59 8.75 -0.20 -2.16
CA ILE A 59 9.99 -0.95 -2.06
C ILE A 59 9.90 -1.85 -0.83
N LYS A 60 10.00 -3.15 -1.05
CA LYS A 60 10.13 -4.11 0.04
C LYS A 60 11.46 -3.90 0.78
N LYS A 61 11.40 -3.41 2.01
CA LYS A 61 12.57 -3.19 2.88
C LYS A 61 12.78 -4.30 3.91
N GLY A 62 11.80 -5.19 4.10
CA GLY A 62 11.90 -6.30 5.03
C GLY A 62 10.87 -7.39 4.78
N ARG A 63 10.83 -8.39 5.67
CA ARG A 63 9.94 -9.56 5.53
C ARG A 63 8.45 -9.18 5.51
N GLN A 64 8.08 -8.12 6.22
CA GLN A 64 6.72 -7.57 6.26
C GLN A 64 6.71 -6.03 6.22
N LEU A 65 7.75 -5.40 5.67
CA LEU A 65 7.89 -3.95 5.64
C LEU A 65 8.06 -3.46 4.20
N TYR A 66 7.24 -2.50 3.82
CA TYR A 66 7.27 -1.81 2.53
C TYR A 66 7.45 -0.31 2.77
N GLN A 67 8.24 0.34 1.94
CA GLN A 67 8.42 1.78 1.95
C GLN A 67 7.77 2.37 0.70
N ILE A 68 7.03 3.47 0.84
CA ILE A 68 6.52 4.20 -0.32
C ILE A 68 7.68 4.97 -0.97
N GLN A 69 7.80 4.84 -2.29
CA GLN A 69 8.55 5.77 -3.13
C GLN A 69 7.55 6.74 -3.73
N THR A 70 7.38 7.89 -3.08
CA THR A 70 6.57 9.01 -3.59
C THR A 70 7.41 10.26 -3.71
#